data_AF-A0A962EK50-F1
#
_entry.id   AF-A0A962EK50-F1
#
_cell.length_a   1.000
_cell.length_b   1.000
_cell.length_c   1.000
_cell.angle_alpha   90.00
_cell.angle_beta   90.00
_cell.angle_gamma   90.00
#
_symmetry.space_group_name_H-M   'P 1'
#
loop_
_entity.id
_entity.type
_entity.pdbx_description
1 polymer ?
#
loop_
_entity_poly.entity_id
_entity_poly.type
_entity_poly.pdbx_seq_one_letter_code
_entity_poly.pdbx_strand_id
1 'polypeptide(L)'
;MQQNYTFFFGPGGVLEQEDSEAWAWQQKGSAMAGMDDAPYYYGLGLGEAKPHPEMPGRVGSCFDEHYAREYYLRWQEDLIAGEQNHD
;
A
#
# COMPACT_ATOMS: atom_id res chain seq x y z
N MET A 1 26.57 -8.74 0.64
CA MET A 1 25.31 -8.02 0.37
C MET A 1 24.18 -8.97 -0.05
N GLN A 2 24.38 -9.83 -1.05
CA GLN A 2 23.34 -10.76 -1.54
C GLN A 2 22.85 -11.76 -0.49
N GLN A 3 23.77 -12.30 0.32
CA GLN A 3 23.45 -13.29 1.36
C GLN A 3 22.52 -12.75 2.46
N ASN A 4 22.71 -11.50 2.88
CA ASN A 4 21.85 -10.87 3.88
C ASN A 4 20.46 -10.57 3.31
N TYR A 5 20.38 -10.12 2.06
CA TYR A 5 19.10 -9.90 1.38
C TYR A 5 18.28 -11.18 1.28
N THR A 6 18.89 -12.29 0.81
CA THR A 6 18.20 -13.59 0.72
C THR A 6 17.78 -14.11 2.09
N PHE A 7 18.52 -13.80 3.17
CA PHE A 7 18.17 -14.22 4.52
C PHE A 7 16.98 -13.46 5.13
N PHE A 8 16.76 -12.20 4.75
CA PHE A 8 15.65 -11.41 5.27
C PHE A 8 14.42 -11.43 4.35
N PHE A 9 14.62 -11.25 3.04
CA PHE A 9 13.58 -11.06 2.02
C PHE A 9 13.59 -12.13 0.91
N GLY A 10 14.39 -13.18 1.07
CA GLY A 10 14.32 -14.33 0.16
C GLY A 10 13.09 -15.19 0.42
N PRO A 11 12.87 -16.25 -0.39
CA PRO A 11 11.71 -17.15 -0.23
C PRO A 11 11.61 -17.85 1.13
N GLY A 12 12.74 -18.02 1.83
CA GLY A 12 12.80 -18.50 3.22
C GLY A 12 13.30 -17.42 4.17
N GLY A 13 13.16 -16.15 3.77
CA GLY A 13 13.59 -15.00 4.54
C GLY A 13 12.75 -14.83 5.79
N VAL A 14 13.36 -14.36 6.87
CA VAL A 14 12.66 -14.26 8.16
C VAL A 14 11.58 -13.19 8.15
N LEU A 15 11.83 -12.04 7.52
CA LEU A 15 10.85 -10.94 7.46
C LEU A 15 9.76 -11.21 6.43
N GLU A 16 10.13 -11.75 5.26
CA GLU A 16 9.16 -12.07 4.20
C GLU A 16 8.09 -13.07 4.66
N GLN A 17 8.45 -14.00 5.55
CA GLN A 17 7.49 -14.95 6.10
C GLN A 17 6.41 -14.27 6.95
N GLU A 18 6.78 -13.27 7.77
CA GLU A 18 5.83 -12.52 8.59
C GLU A 18 4.91 -11.64 7.72
N ASP A 19 5.48 -10.94 6.73
CA ASP A 19 4.71 -10.10 5.80
C ASP A 19 3.75 -10.91 4.93
N SER A 20 4.19 -12.08 4.46
CA SER A 20 3.37 -13.01 3.67
C SER A 20 2.13 -13.49 4.43
N GLU A 21 2.26 -13.75 5.73
CA GLU A 21 1.12 -14.15 6.56
C GLU A 21 0.10 -13.01 6.65
N ALA A 22 0.55 -11.77 6.90
CA ALA A 22 -0.33 -10.61 6.98
C ALA A 22 -1.13 -10.41 5.68
N TRP A 23 -0.47 -10.48 4.53
CA TRP A 23 -1.12 -10.35 3.22
C TRP A 23 -2.10 -11.50 2.95
N ALA A 24 -1.75 -12.73 3.31
CA ALA A 24 -2.63 -13.88 3.13
C ALA A 24 -3.92 -13.73 3.96
N TRP A 25 -3.84 -13.20 5.17
CA TRP A 25 -5.02 -12.94 6.00
C TRP A 25 -5.87 -11.79 5.48
N GLN A 26 -5.26 -10.69 5.00
CA GLN A 26 -5.99 -9.59 4.39
C GLN A 26 -6.78 -10.05 3.15
N GLN A 27 -6.16 -10.86 2.29
CA GLN A 27 -6.82 -11.42 1.11
C GLN A 27 -7.97 -12.35 1.48
N LYS A 28 -7.75 -13.26 2.44
CA LYS A 28 -8.82 -14.14 2.95
C LYS A 28 -9.96 -13.36 3.57
N GLY A 29 -9.64 -12.30 4.32
CA GLY A 29 -10.62 -11.43 4.95
C GLY A 29 -11.49 -10.70 3.92
N SER A 30 -10.86 -10.14 2.88
CA SER A 30 -11.55 -9.46 1.77
C SER A 30 -12.57 -10.36 1.06
N ALA A 31 -12.28 -11.66 0.96
CA ALA A 31 -13.12 -12.62 0.25
C ALA A 31 -14.31 -13.14 1.08
N MET A 32 -14.46 -12.72 2.35
CA MET A 32 -15.56 -13.15 3.20
C MET A 32 -16.87 -12.45 2.82
N ALA A 33 -17.98 -13.18 2.95
CA ALA A 33 -19.31 -12.62 2.68
C ALA A 33 -19.60 -11.40 3.56
N GLY A 34 -20.06 -10.31 2.94
CA GLY A 34 -20.38 -9.05 3.62
C GLY A 34 -19.19 -8.11 3.83
N MET A 35 -18.00 -8.43 3.31
CA MET A 35 -16.84 -7.51 3.33
C MET A 35 -16.78 -6.58 2.12
N ASP A 36 -17.61 -6.80 1.09
CA ASP A 36 -17.65 -5.94 -0.10
C ASP A 36 -17.98 -4.47 0.24
N ASP A 37 -18.80 -4.24 1.26
CA ASP A 37 -19.21 -2.90 1.73
C ASP A 37 -18.34 -2.37 2.89
N ALA A 38 -17.25 -3.06 3.24
CA ALA A 38 -16.37 -2.70 4.35
C ALA A 38 -15.07 -2.05 3.84
N PRO A 39 -15.00 -0.70 3.74
CA PRO A 39 -13.82 -0.03 3.20
C PRO A 39 -12.61 -0.16 4.15
N TYR A 40 -11.43 -0.31 3.55
CA TYR A 40 -10.17 -0.22 4.26
C TYR A 40 -9.92 1.21 4.77
N TYR A 41 -9.44 1.32 6.01
CA TYR A 41 -9.09 2.59 6.61
C TYR A 41 -7.66 2.97 6.24
N TYR A 42 -7.50 4.18 5.67
CA TYR A 42 -6.20 4.79 5.35
C TYR A 42 -6.08 6.22 5.91
N GLY A 43 -6.57 6.46 7.12
CA GLY A 43 -6.64 7.80 7.72
C GLY A 43 -5.41 8.23 8.55
N LEU A 44 -4.40 7.38 8.73
CA LEU A 44 -3.21 7.73 9.51
C LEU A 44 -2.43 8.86 8.81
N GLY A 45 -2.13 9.92 9.56
CA GLY A 45 -1.42 11.09 9.04
C GLY A 45 -2.20 11.89 7.99
N LEU A 46 -3.53 11.79 7.95
CA LEU A 46 -4.35 12.55 7.01
C LEU A 46 -4.18 14.07 7.22
N GLY A 47 -3.77 14.77 6.16
CA GLY A 47 -3.52 16.21 6.19
C GLY A 47 -2.15 16.63 6.73
N GLU A 48 -1.33 15.69 7.21
CA GLU A 48 -0.01 16.00 7.77
C GLU A 48 1.06 16.19 6.69
N ALA A 49 0.93 15.50 5.55
CA ALA A 49 1.88 15.58 4.44
C ALA A 49 1.92 16.99 3.83
N LYS A 50 3.10 17.58 3.69
CA LYS A 50 3.32 18.96 3.24
C LYS A 50 4.48 19.07 2.24
N PRO A 51 4.53 20.12 1.40
CA PRO A 51 5.71 20.39 0.58
C PRO A 51 6.96 20.57 1.46
N HIS A 52 8.08 20.01 1.02
CA HIS A 52 9.37 20.14 1.70
C HIS A 52 10.33 20.97 0.82
N PRO A 53 11.15 21.88 1.38
CA PRO A 53 12.02 22.74 0.58
C PRO A 53 13.06 21.98 -0.25
N GLU A 54 13.49 20.81 0.21
CA GLU A 54 14.56 20.02 -0.42
C GLU A 54 14.05 18.73 -1.09
N MET A 55 12.82 18.31 -0.82
CA MET A 55 12.29 17.03 -1.29
C MET A 55 11.06 17.26 -2.19
N PRO A 56 11.00 16.62 -3.37
CA PRO A 56 9.87 16.79 -4.27
C PRO A 56 8.60 16.16 -3.68
N GLY A 57 7.45 16.62 -4.17
CA GLY A 57 6.14 16.12 -3.76
C GLY A 57 5.74 16.61 -2.37
N ARG A 58 4.92 15.80 -1.69
CA ARG A 58 4.49 16.04 -0.32
C ARG A 58 5.14 14.99 0.58
N VAL A 59 5.69 15.44 1.70
CA VAL A 59 6.41 14.61 2.65
C VAL A 59 5.66 14.62 3.97
N GLY A 60 5.49 13.45 4.57
CA GLY A 60 4.86 13.26 5.86
C GLY A 60 5.80 12.56 6.86
N SER A 61 5.21 11.87 7.83
CA SER A 61 5.92 11.11 8.85
C SER A 61 6.44 9.79 8.28
N CYS A 62 7.44 9.19 8.90
CA CYS A 62 7.82 7.80 8.58
C CYS A 62 6.77 6.77 9.01
N PHE A 63 5.83 7.19 9.87
CA PHE A 63 4.68 6.39 10.31
C PHE A 63 3.39 7.09 9.88
N ASP A 64 3.10 7.06 8.58
CA ASP A 64 1.84 7.54 8.02
C ASP A 64 1.35 6.65 6.87
N GLU A 65 0.14 6.94 6.38
CA GLU A 65 -0.48 6.28 5.24
C GLU A 65 -0.59 7.21 4.02
N HIS A 66 0.23 8.26 3.95
CA HIS A 66 0.17 9.20 2.83
C HIS A 66 0.52 8.50 1.52
N TYR A 67 1.59 7.72 1.49
CA TYR A 67 2.02 7.00 0.29
C TYR A 67 0.96 6.00 -0.20
N ALA A 68 0.31 5.28 0.74
CA ALA A 68 -0.72 4.30 0.42
C ALA A 68 -1.96 4.97 -0.19
N ARG A 69 -2.40 6.12 0.37
CA ARG A 69 -3.51 6.89 -0.21
C ARG A 69 -3.21 7.37 -1.63
N GLU A 70 -2.05 7.99 -1.85
CA GLU A 70 -1.68 8.49 -3.18
C GLU A 70 -1.58 7.35 -4.21
N TYR A 71 -1.10 6.17 -3.80
CA TYR A 71 -1.10 4.99 -4.65
C TYR A 71 -2.52 4.61 -5.11
N TYR A 72 -3.47 4.49 -4.19
CA TYR A 72 -4.84 4.11 -4.55
C TYR A 72 -5.60 5.19 -5.31
N LEU A 73 -5.36 6.47 -5.03
CA LEU A 73 -5.90 7.57 -5.82
C LEU A 73 -5.42 7.48 -7.27
N ARG A 74 -4.12 7.28 -7.46
CA ARG A 74 -3.56 7.12 -8.80
C ARG A 74 -4.09 5.87 -9.51
N TRP A 75 -4.16 4.76 -8.80
CA TRP A 75 -4.70 3.51 -9.35
C TRP A 75 -6.17 3.68 -9.78
N GLN A 76 -6.97 4.39 -9.01
CA GLN A 76 -8.35 4.72 -9.37
C GLN A 76 -8.42 5.58 -10.64
N GLU A 77 -7.58 6.63 -10.76
CA GLU A 77 -7.50 7.44 -11.98
C GLU A 77 -7.17 6.58 -13.21
N ASP A 78 -6.19 5.68 -13.07
CA ASP A 78 -5.73 4.82 -14.16
C ASP A 78 -6.82 3.78 -14.56
N LEU A 79 -7.59 3.25 -13.61
CA LEU A 79 -8.73 2.37 -13.88
C LEU A 79 -9.84 3.09 -14.64
N ILE A 80 -10.25 4.28 -14.17
CA ILE A 80 -11.30 5.08 -14.81
C ILE A 80 -10.87 5.47 -16.24
N ALA A 81 -9.61 5.86 -16.42
CA ALA A 81 -9.07 6.16 -17.74
C ALA A 81 -9.03 4.91 -18.64
N GLY A 82 -8.70 3.74 -18.08
CA GLY A 82 -8.71 2.46 -18.79
C GLY A 82 -10.09 2.09 -19.32
N GLU A 83 -11.14 2.27 -18.51
CA GLU A 83 -12.54 2.02 -18.91
C GLU A 83 -12.97 2.98 -20.03
N GLN A 84 -12.68 4.27 -19.91
CA GLN A 84 -13.07 5.29 -20.91
C GLN A 84 -12.39 5.13 -22.27
N ASN A 85 -11.21 4.51 -22.33
CA ASN A 85 -10.48 4.26 -23.58
C ASN A 85 -10.90 2.95 -24.27
N HIS A 86 -11.79 2.16 -23.64
CA HIS A 86 -12.24 0.87 -24.15
C HIS A 86 -13.71 0.89 -24.62
N ASP A 87 -14.36 2.06 -24.56
CA ASP A 87 -15.67 2.41 -25.15
C ASP A 87 -15.50 3.19 -26.47
#